data_AF-A0A9P6MCZ3-F1
#
_entry.id   AF-A0A9P6MCZ3-F1
#
_cell.length_a   1.000
_cell.length_b   1.000
_cell.length_c   1.000
_cell.angle_alpha   90.00
_cell.angle_beta   90.00
_cell.angle_gamma   90.00
#
_symmetry.space_group_name_H-M   'P 1'
#
loop_
_entity.id
_entity.type
_entity.pdbx_description
1 polymer ?
#
loop_
_entity_poly.entity_id
_entity_poly.type
_entity_poly.pdbx_seq_one_letter_code
_entity_poly.pdbx_strand_id
1 'polypeptide(L)'
;ANDYRRGQQLFADKSFEDNEEFFQAIFEIGRRHKIMNPEKMRSAYGKLIYLLMDSNIPEIESTLGFSCVVPIKTVYLFLESRSGLDVLKNDLVADATKEIIPEGKTRQQIQMEIRKKERAIETLSRKYANEELSPDDIKLPKDESTLNLWREIAHEMFYLWMLSDGDLLDNDYRLRDTGQGLQRIQSCPTVSRAMHTILHKAQQKAGYWVGSSVIHLGDINVPNAFMFIDKYNQVARILNPIVLTLEKIDDIAKDEGIHAYIRDSFGSVMNLRKMILCDFFRMAFDGS
;
A
#
# COMPACT_ATOMS: atom_id res chain seq x y z
N ALA A 1 -15.47 4.64 -0.60
CA ALA A 1 -15.04 5.83 -1.36
C ALA A 1 -15.77 6.02 -2.70
N ASN A 2 -16.72 5.16 -3.13
CA ASN A 2 -17.46 5.38 -4.39
C ASN A 2 -18.97 5.42 -4.11
N ASP A 3 -19.48 6.63 -3.84
CA ASP A 3 -20.92 6.89 -3.86
C ASP A 3 -21.27 7.48 -5.24
N TYR A 4 -21.57 6.60 -6.19
CA TYR A 4 -21.89 6.98 -7.57
C TYR A 4 -23.21 7.75 -7.68
N ARG A 5 -24.14 7.51 -6.73
CA ARG A 5 -25.34 8.32 -6.58
C ARG A 5 -24.99 9.74 -6.17
N ARG A 6 -24.06 9.90 -5.22
CA ARG A 6 -23.52 11.22 -4.87
C ARG A 6 -22.79 11.85 -6.05
N GLY A 7 -22.00 11.08 -6.80
CA GLY A 7 -21.38 11.55 -8.05
C GLY A 7 -22.40 12.09 -9.06
N GLN A 8 -23.46 11.35 -9.37
CA GLN A 8 -24.51 11.82 -10.28
C GLN A 8 -25.34 12.98 -9.73
N GLN A 9 -25.61 13.02 -8.41
CA GLN A 9 -26.28 14.15 -7.75
C GLN A 9 -25.44 15.43 -7.79
N LEU A 10 -24.11 15.30 -7.75
CA LEU A 10 -23.16 16.41 -7.87
C LEU A 10 -23.10 16.98 -9.29
N PHE A 11 -23.46 16.20 -10.32
CA PHE A 11 -23.57 16.65 -11.72
C PHE A 11 -24.96 17.19 -12.08
N ALA A 12 -26.00 16.81 -11.34
CA ALA A 12 -27.40 17.11 -11.71
C ALA A 12 -27.85 18.53 -11.33
N ASP A 13 -27.32 19.11 -10.25
CA ASP A 13 -27.87 20.36 -9.66
C ASP A 13 -26.82 21.38 -9.16
N LYS A 14 -25.54 21.27 -9.57
CA LYS A 14 -24.47 22.13 -9.04
C LYS A 14 -23.50 22.66 -10.09
N SER A 15 -22.96 23.85 -9.82
CA SER A 15 -21.87 24.45 -10.60
C SER A 15 -20.63 23.55 -10.49
N PHE A 16 -19.79 23.48 -11.53
CA PHE A 16 -18.58 22.65 -11.50
C PHE A 16 -17.67 22.98 -10.29
N GLU A 17 -17.70 24.24 -9.84
CA GLU A 17 -17.01 24.79 -8.67
C GLU A 17 -17.38 24.04 -7.36
N ASP A 18 -18.63 23.62 -7.19
CA ASP A 18 -19.07 22.92 -5.96
C ASP A 18 -18.43 21.53 -5.78
N ASN A 19 -17.75 21.01 -6.81
CA ASN A 19 -17.14 19.68 -6.85
C ASN A 19 -15.61 19.71 -6.82
N GLU A 20 -15.01 20.90 -6.68
CA GLU A 20 -13.56 21.11 -6.69
C GLU A 20 -12.83 20.15 -5.73
N GLU A 21 -13.20 20.16 -4.44
CA GLU A 21 -12.54 19.35 -3.42
C GLU A 21 -12.57 17.85 -3.74
N PHE A 22 -13.68 17.38 -4.32
CA PHE A 22 -13.86 15.98 -4.67
C PHE A 22 -12.93 15.57 -5.82
N PHE A 23 -12.89 16.35 -6.89
CA PHE A 23 -12.03 16.08 -8.05
C PHE A 23 -10.55 16.18 -7.67
N GLN A 24 -10.16 17.24 -6.98
CA GLN A 24 -8.79 17.42 -6.50
C GLN A 24 -8.35 16.25 -5.61
N ALA A 25 -9.20 15.81 -4.68
CA ALA A 25 -8.89 14.67 -3.81
C ALA A 25 -8.71 13.37 -4.59
N ILE A 26 -9.61 13.05 -5.52
CA ILE A 26 -9.51 11.80 -6.30
C ILE A 26 -8.29 11.81 -7.21
N PHE A 27 -8.01 12.94 -7.88
CA PHE A 27 -6.85 13.05 -8.76
C PHE A 27 -5.52 13.06 -8.00
N GLU A 28 -5.47 13.66 -6.81
CA GLU A 28 -4.32 13.53 -5.90
C GLU A 28 -4.11 12.08 -5.46
N ILE A 29 -5.16 11.42 -4.97
CA ILE A 29 -5.08 10.02 -4.51
C ILE A 29 -4.64 9.11 -5.65
N GLY A 30 -5.19 9.28 -6.85
CA GLY A 30 -4.83 8.50 -8.03
C GLY A 30 -3.36 8.70 -8.41
N ARG A 31 -2.86 9.94 -8.37
CA ARG A 31 -1.45 10.25 -8.63
C ARG A 31 -0.53 9.67 -7.55
N ARG A 32 -0.85 9.86 -6.28
CA ARG A 32 -0.08 9.30 -5.15
C ARG A 32 -0.10 7.77 -5.13
N HIS A 33 -1.23 7.15 -5.42
CA HIS A 33 -1.36 5.70 -5.52
C HIS A 33 -0.50 5.13 -6.64
N LYS A 34 -0.51 5.76 -7.82
CA LYS A 34 0.33 5.37 -8.95
C LYS A 34 1.82 5.54 -8.65
N ILE A 35 2.21 6.65 -8.02
CA ILE A 35 3.60 6.88 -7.57
C ILE A 35 4.03 5.71 -6.67
N MET A 36 3.23 5.38 -5.66
CA MET A 36 3.50 4.25 -4.75
C MET A 36 3.33 2.85 -5.37
N ASN A 37 2.74 2.71 -6.56
CA ASN A 37 2.43 1.41 -7.20
C ASN A 37 2.67 1.52 -8.72
N PRO A 38 3.93 1.59 -9.17
CA PRO A 38 4.30 1.88 -10.56
C PRO A 38 3.74 0.85 -11.56
N GLU A 39 3.52 -0.38 -11.10
CA GLU A 39 2.99 -1.48 -11.88
C GLU A 39 1.47 -1.41 -12.12
N LYS A 40 0.74 -0.62 -11.32
CA LYS A 40 -0.73 -0.50 -11.40
C LYS A 40 -1.14 0.65 -12.31
N MET A 41 -2.38 0.63 -12.78
CA MET A 41 -2.95 1.65 -13.67
C MET A 41 -2.14 1.92 -14.96
N ARG A 42 -1.43 0.93 -15.54
CA ARG A 42 -0.55 1.11 -16.71
C ARG A 42 -1.22 1.80 -17.90
N SER A 43 -2.48 1.47 -18.19
CA SER A 43 -3.23 2.04 -19.32
C SER A 43 -4.14 3.22 -18.93
N ALA A 44 -4.61 3.26 -17.69
CA ALA A 44 -5.55 4.29 -17.21
C ALA A 44 -4.83 5.55 -16.72
N TYR A 45 -3.63 5.42 -16.16
CA TYR A 45 -2.90 6.56 -15.61
C TYR A 45 -2.43 7.54 -16.68
N GLY A 46 -1.94 7.05 -17.83
CA GLY A 46 -1.56 7.94 -18.93
C GLY A 46 -2.73 8.80 -19.40
N LYS A 47 -3.95 8.23 -19.48
CA LYS A 47 -5.17 8.97 -19.81
C LYS A 47 -5.56 9.99 -18.74
N LEU A 48 -5.39 9.63 -17.46
CA LEU A 48 -5.57 10.56 -16.35
C LEU A 48 -4.60 11.74 -16.45
N ILE A 49 -3.33 11.49 -16.76
CA ILE A 49 -2.32 12.55 -16.93
C ILE A 49 -2.66 13.44 -18.12
N TYR A 50 -3.06 12.90 -19.27
CA TYR A 50 -3.51 13.71 -20.39
C TYR A 50 -4.73 14.57 -20.05
N LEU A 51 -5.71 14.01 -19.33
CA LEU A 51 -6.86 14.77 -18.85
C LEU A 51 -6.44 15.92 -17.91
N LEU A 52 -5.50 15.67 -16.98
CA LEU A 52 -5.00 16.70 -16.05
C LEU A 52 -4.12 17.75 -16.74
N MET A 53 -3.44 17.38 -17.83
CA MET A 53 -2.70 18.31 -18.68
C MET A 53 -3.66 19.22 -19.43
N ASP A 54 -4.70 18.64 -20.05
CA ASP A 54 -5.73 19.39 -20.78
C ASP A 54 -6.53 20.29 -19.84
N SER A 55 -6.82 19.86 -18.60
CA SER A 55 -7.54 20.68 -17.62
C SER A 55 -6.79 21.93 -17.17
N ASN A 56 -5.47 22.01 -17.39
CA ASN A 56 -4.65 23.18 -17.05
C ASN A 56 -4.55 24.18 -18.20
N ILE A 57 -5.21 23.93 -19.34
CA ILE A 57 -5.33 24.89 -20.43
C ILE A 57 -6.20 26.06 -19.93
N PRO A 58 -5.77 27.34 -20.03
CA PRO A 58 -6.45 28.48 -19.41
C PRO A 58 -7.93 28.61 -19.77
N GLU A 59 -8.29 28.30 -21.02
CA GLU A 59 -9.67 28.33 -21.49
C GLU A 59 -10.53 27.23 -20.83
N ILE A 60 -9.93 26.07 -20.57
CA ILE A 60 -10.59 24.90 -19.95
C ILE A 60 -10.68 25.09 -18.44
N GLU A 61 -9.61 25.55 -17.79
CA GLU A 61 -9.60 25.91 -16.37
C GLU A 61 -10.63 27.00 -16.06
N SER A 62 -10.71 28.04 -16.91
CA SER A 62 -11.72 29.10 -16.80
C SER A 62 -13.15 28.58 -17.01
N THR A 63 -13.33 27.49 -17.75
CA THR A 63 -14.65 26.86 -17.97
C THR A 63 -15.03 25.94 -16.81
N LEU A 64 -14.04 25.26 -16.21
CA LEU A 64 -14.23 24.40 -15.04
C LEU A 64 -14.44 25.22 -13.76
N GLY A 65 -13.87 26.42 -13.68
CA GLY A 65 -13.95 27.30 -12.51
C GLY A 65 -12.99 26.93 -11.38
N PHE A 66 -12.19 25.87 -11.52
CA PHE A 66 -11.22 25.41 -10.53
C PHE A 66 -10.09 24.59 -11.17
N SER A 67 -8.97 24.46 -10.45
CA SER A 67 -7.86 23.61 -10.89
C SER A 67 -8.06 22.15 -10.46
N CYS A 68 -7.95 21.21 -11.39
CA CYS A 68 -8.00 19.78 -11.09
C CYS A 68 -6.72 19.25 -10.41
N VAL A 69 -5.64 20.04 -10.40
CA VAL A 69 -4.32 19.60 -9.96
C VAL A 69 -3.93 20.30 -8.65
N VAL A 70 -3.90 19.54 -7.56
CA VAL A 70 -3.32 19.97 -6.27
C VAL A 70 -1.96 19.32 -6.00
N PRO A 71 -1.12 19.91 -5.13
CA PRO A 71 0.11 19.25 -4.66
C PRO A 71 -0.16 17.88 -4.02
N ILE A 72 0.77 16.94 -4.20
CA ILE A 72 0.69 15.61 -3.59
C ILE A 72 0.84 15.71 -2.08
N LYS A 73 0.00 15.01 -1.32
CA LYS A 73 0.11 14.95 0.13
C LYS A 73 1.26 14.05 0.52
N THR A 74 2.23 14.60 1.26
CA THR A 74 3.37 13.87 1.81
C THR A 74 3.39 13.99 3.33
N VAL A 75 4.11 13.10 4.01
CA VAL A 75 4.31 13.17 5.47
C VAL A 75 4.97 14.50 5.86
N TYR A 76 5.90 14.99 5.04
CA TYR A 76 6.53 16.29 5.26
C TYR A 76 5.51 17.44 5.24
N LEU A 77 4.75 17.57 4.14
CA LEU A 77 3.75 18.64 3.99
C LEU A 77 2.64 18.54 5.05
N PHE A 78 2.26 17.32 5.43
CA PHE A 78 1.28 17.07 6.48
C PHE A 78 1.75 17.58 7.86
N LEU A 79 3.03 17.35 8.19
CA LEU A 79 3.63 17.81 9.44
C LEU A 79 3.96 19.31 9.40
N GLU A 80 4.45 19.83 8.27
CA GLU A 80 4.72 21.25 8.06
C GLU A 80 3.46 22.09 8.27
N SER A 81 2.34 21.67 7.67
CA SER A 81 1.06 22.38 7.79
C SER A 81 0.44 22.34 9.20
N ARG A 82 1.07 21.63 10.16
CA ARG A 82 0.60 21.46 11.55
C ARG A 82 1.72 21.74 12.57
N SER A 83 2.76 22.45 12.15
CA SER A 83 3.92 22.77 12.98
C SER A 83 4.59 21.56 13.65
N GLY A 84 4.56 20.40 12.99
CA GLY A 84 5.01 19.09 13.50
C GLY A 84 6.35 18.61 12.95
N LEU A 85 7.09 19.42 12.19
CA LEU A 85 8.35 18.99 11.54
C LEU A 85 9.42 18.53 12.52
N ASP A 86 9.36 18.97 13.77
CA ASP A 86 10.30 18.56 14.81
C ASP A 86 10.15 17.09 15.22
N VAL A 87 9.03 16.43 14.86
CA VAL A 87 8.90 14.98 14.96
C VAL A 87 10.03 14.31 14.18
N LEU A 88 10.24 14.73 12.91
CA LEU A 88 11.19 14.11 11.99
C LEU A 88 12.66 14.25 12.43
N LYS A 89 12.96 15.23 13.29
CA LYS A 89 14.31 15.46 13.83
C LYS A 89 14.62 14.61 15.06
N ASN A 90 13.64 13.90 15.61
CA ASN A 90 13.81 13.14 16.83
C ASN A 90 14.40 11.75 16.56
N ASP A 91 15.46 11.38 17.29
CA ASP A 91 16.13 10.08 17.16
C ASP A 91 15.17 8.88 17.36
N LEU A 92 14.09 9.05 18.13
CA LEU A 92 13.09 8.02 18.34
C LEU A 92 12.28 7.70 17.07
N VAL A 93 12.29 8.56 16.04
CA VAL A 93 11.63 8.25 14.76
C VAL A 93 12.23 7.00 14.14
N ALA A 94 13.56 6.84 14.20
CA ALA A 94 14.22 5.66 13.67
C ALA A 94 13.75 4.37 14.38
N ASP A 95 13.50 4.43 15.69
CA ASP A 95 12.96 3.31 16.46
C ASP A 95 11.46 3.09 16.19
N ALA A 96 10.70 4.18 15.99
CA ALA A 96 9.26 4.14 15.72
C ALA A 96 8.92 3.61 14.32
N THR A 97 9.78 3.86 13.32
CA THR A 97 9.59 3.39 11.94
C THR A 97 10.35 2.08 11.66
N LYS A 98 11.14 1.58 12.61
CA LYS A 98 11.95 0.38 12.43
C LYS A 98 11.06 -0.83 12.12
N GLU A 99 11.43 -1.59 11.09
CA GLU A 99 10.83 -2.89 10.80
C GLU A 99 11.35 -3.93 11.81
N ILE A 100 10.43 -4.77 12.31
CA ILE A 100 10.75 -5.83 13.26
C ILE A 100 10.89 -7.12 12.48
N ILE A 101 12.15 -7.54 12.31
CA ILE A 101 12.49 -8.75 11.57
C ILE A 101 12.55 -9.92 12.56
N PRO A 102 11.65 -10.93 12.44
CA PRO A 102 11.58 -12.04 13.39
C PRO A 102 12.65 -13.12 13.15
N GLU A 103 13.27 -13.14 11.96
CA GLU A 103 14.25 -14.15 11.58
C GLU A 103 15.52 -14.10 12.43
N GLY A 104 15.95 -15.26 12.94
CA GLY A 104 17.15 -15.37 13.78
C GLY A 104 17.01 -14.85 15.22
N LYS A 105 15.81 -14.40 15.64
CA LYS A 105 15.57 -13.84 16.98
C LYS A 105 14.68 -14.74 17.83
N THR A 106 14.95 -14.73 19.13
CA THR A 106 14.05 -15.36 20.11
C THR A 106 12.77 -14.54 20.26
N ARG A 107 11.68 -15.19 20.69
CA ARG A 107 10.42 -14.48 21.02
C ARG A 107 10.63 -13.33 22.01
N GLN A 108 11.56 -13.48 22.96
CA GLN A 108 11.88 -12.44 23.93
C GLN A 108 12.54 -11.21 23.27
N GLN A 109 13.46 -11.44 22.32
CA GLN A 109 14.10 -10.36 21.57
C GLN A 109 13.09 -9.62 20.67
N ILE A 110 12.22 -10.35 19.98
CA ILE A 110 11.14 -9.77 19.16
C ILE A 110 10.23 -8.91 20.06
N GLN A 111 9.78 -9.46 21.20
CA GLN A 111 8.93 -8.73 22.13
C GLN A 111 9.59 -7.47 22.71
N MET A 112 10.91 -7.51 22.92
CA MET A 112 11.68 -6.34 23.38
C MET A 112 11.74 -5.25 22.31
N GLU A 113 11.94 -5.62 21.04
CA GLU A 113 11.91 -4.68 19.91
C GLU A 113 10.52 -4.07 19.70
N ILE A 114 9.46 -4.88 19.77
CA ILE A 114 8.07 -4.41 19.73
C ILE A 114 7.84 -3.36 20.82
N ARG A 115 8.21 -3.68 22.07
CA ARG A 115 8.06 -2.75 23.20
C ARG A 115 8.87 -1.46 23.01
N LYS A 116 10.08 -1.56 22.43
CA LYS A 116 10.92 -0.39 22.14
C LYS A 116 10.24 0.51 21.10
N LYS A 117 9.74 -0.06 20.00
CA LYS A 117 9.01 0.64 18.95
C LYS A 117 7.73 1.29 19.49
N GLU A 118 6.91 0.55 20.24
CA GLU A 118 5.68 1.07 20.84
C GLU A 118 5.96 2.22 21.81
N ARG A 119 7.02 2.10 22.62
CA ARG A 119 7.44 3.18 23.52
C ARG A 119 7.92 4.42 22.75
N ALA A 120 8.65 4.23 21.67
CA ALA A 120 9.10 5.34 20.81
C ALA A 120 7.90 6.07 20.19
N ILE A 121 6.96 5.33 19.60
CA ILE A 121 5.72 5.87 19.02
C ILE A 121 4.92 6.66 20.08
N GLU A 122 4.68 6.08 21.25
CA GLU A 122 3.90 6.73 22.31
C GLU A 122 4.61 7.98 22.87
N THR A 123 5.94 7.95 22.94
CA THR A 123 6.74 9.11 23.37
C THR A 123 6.67 10.23 22.36
N LEU A 124 6.81 9.92 21.07
CA LEU A 124 6.69 10.89 19.98
C LEU A 124 5.29 11.48 19.92
N SER A 125 4.25 10.63 19.98
CA SER A 125 2.86 11.08 19.89
C SER A 125 2.48 12.01 21.04
N ARG A 126 2.97 11.75 22.26
CA ARG A 126 2.70 12.63 23.41
C ARG A 126 3.51 13.93 23.36
N LYS A 127 4.77 13.85 22.93
CA LYS A 127 5.70 14.99 22.96
C LYS A 127 5.37 16.04 21.90
N TYR A 128 4.93 15.60 20.72
CA TYR A 128 4.74 16.48 19.56
C TYR A 128 3.26 16.71 19.22
N ALA A 129 2.33 16.16 20.00
CA ALA A 129 0.93 16.53 19.88
C ALA A 129 0.76 18.03 20.22
N ASN A 130 -0.05 18.70 19.41
CA ASN A 130 -0.41 20.10 19.59
C ASN A 130 -1.88 20.30 19.20
N GLU A 131 -2.37 21.54 19.17
CA GLU A 131 -3.77 21.84 18.84
C GLU A 131 -4.18 21.41 17.41
N GLU A 132 -3.21 21.33 16.48
CA GLU A 132 -3.43 21.02 15.06
C GLU A 132 -2.94 19.62 14.64
N LEU A 133 -2.16 18.95 15.50
CA LEU A 133 -1.58 17.62 15.29
C LEU A 133 -1.95 16.71 16.45
N SER A 134 -2.86 15.76 16.22
CA SER A 134 -3.29 14.85 17.26
C SER A 134 -2.23 13.76 17.54
N PRO A 135 -2.24 13.14 18.72
CA PRO A 135 -1.39 11.98 19.00
C PRO A 135 -1.61 10.83 18.00
N ASP A 136 -2.84 10.66 17.51
CA ASP A 136 -3.19 9.61 16.57
C ASP A 136 -2.66 9.89 15.16
N ASP A 137 -2.54 11.16 14.76
CA ASP A 137 -1.90 11.56 13.50
C ASP A 137 -0.41 11.20 13.44
N ILE A 138 0.26 11.16 14.60
CA ILE A 138 1.69 10.80 14.73
C ILE A 138 1.86 9.27 14.80
N LYS A 139 0.84 8.55 15.29
CA LYS A 139 0.87 7.09 15.40
C LYS A 139 0.72 6.48 14.01
N LEU A 140 1.83 6.01 13.45
CA LEU A 140 1.79 5.16 12.26
C LEU A 140 0.93 3.92 12.57
N PRO A 141 0.00 3.54 11.67
CA PRO A 141 -0.70 2.27 11.80
C PRO A 141 0.33 1.13 11.88
N LYS A 142 0.19 0.24 12.86
CA LYS A 142 1.13 -0.86 13.10
C LYS A 142 1.11 -1.89 11.95
N ASP A 143 2.11 -1.87 11.07
CA ASP A 143 2.14 -2.73 9.87
C ASP A 143 2.47 -4.24 10.11
N GLU A 144 2.85 -4.66 11.32
CA GLU A 144 3.20 -6.08 11.60
C GLU A 144 2.02 -7.06 11.43
N SER A 145 0.79 -6.61 11.69
CA SER A 145 -0.41 -7.44 11.54
C SER A 145 -0.68 -7.76 10.06
N THR A 146 -0.36 -6.82 9.18
CA THR A 146 -0.59 -6.93 7.73
C THR A 146 0.38 -7.93 7.10
N LEU A 147 1.69 -7.87 7.40
CA LEU A 147 2.67 -8.83 6.87
C LEU A 147 2.40 -10.27 7.33
N ASN A 148 1.93 -10.46 8.57
CA ASN A 148 1.52 -11.78 9.05
C ASN A 148 0.30 -12.32 8.29
N LEU A 149 -0.70 -11.48 8.03
CA LEU A 149 -1.83 -11.85 7.18
C LEU A 149 -1.35 -12.27 5.77
N TRP A 150 -0.46 -11.49 5.17
CA TRP A 150 0.10 -11.80 3.85
C TRP A 150 0.82 -13.16 3.82
N ARG A 151 1.62 -13.47 4.84
CA ARG A 151 2.28 -14.77 4.96
C ARG A 151 1.26 -15.91 4.99
N GLU A 152 0.22 -15.80 5.82
CA GLU A 152 -0.80 -16.85 5.94
C GLU A 152 -1.59 -17.00 4.63
N ILE A 153 -1.89 -15.92 3.92
CA ILE A 153 -2.53 -15.97 2.59
C ILE A 153 -1.62 -16.65 1.55
N ALA A 154 -0.32 -16.32 1.54
CA ALA A 154 0.63 -16.93 0.63
C ALA A 154 0.80 -18.44 0.89
N HIS A 155 0.83 -18.86 2.16
CA HIS A 155 0.88 -20.27 2.55
C HIS A 155 -0.35 -21.05 2.05
N GLU A 156 -1.52 -20.42 2.08
CA GLU A 156 -2.79 -21.02 1.66
C GLU A 156 -3.10 -20.77 0.16
N MET A 157 -2.16 -20.19 -0.61
CA MET A 157 -2.43 -19.72 -1.97
C MET A 157 -2.93 -20.83 -2.90
N PHE A 158 -2.33 -22.03 -2.83
CA PHE A 158 -2.78 -23.17 -3.64
C PHE A 158 -4.21 -23.61 -3.30
N TYR A 159 -4.56 -23.59 -2.00
CA TYR A 159 -5.90 -23.91 -1.54
C TYR A 159 -6.91 -22.85 -2.00
N LEU A 160 -6.58 -21.56 -1.85
CA LEU A 160 -7.38 -20.45 -2.35
C LEU A 160 -7.55 -20.50 -3.88
N TRP A 161 -6.54 -20.97 -4.61
CA TRP A 161 -6.59 -21.13 -6.06
C TRP A 161 -7.62 -22.18 -6.48
N MET A 162 -7.58 -23.35 -5.86
CA MET A 162 -8.56 -24.42 -6.10
C MET A 162 -10.00 -23.98 -5.77
N LEU A 163 -10.20 -23.28 -4.65
CA LEU A 163 -11.52 -22.75 -4.29
C LEU A 163 -12.01 -21.70 -5.29
N SER A 164 -11.09 -20.90 -5.83
CA SER A 164 -11.45 -19.87 -6.80
C SER A 164 -11.88 -20.48 -8.13
N ASP A 165 -11.24 -21.56 -8.58
CA ASP A 165 -11.71 -22.30 -9.76
C ASP A 165 -13.13 -22.83 -9.55
N GLY A 166 -13.43 -23.38 -8.37
CA GLY A 166 -14.80 -23.79 -8.01
C GLY A 166 -15.77 -22.62 -8.04
N ASP A 167 -15.44 -21.51 -7.39
CA ASP A 167 -16.31 -20.33 -7.38
C ASP A 167 -16.51 -19.73 -8.79
N LEU A 168 -15.49 -19.79 -9.66
CA LEU A 168 -15.56 -19.30 -11.04
C LEU A 168 -16.47 -20.16 -11.93
N LEU A 169 -16.51 -21.47 -11.69
CA LEU A 169 -17.29 -22.44 -12.48
C LEU A 169 -18.73 -22.59 -11.99
N ASP A 170 -18.96 -22.50 -10.68
CA ASP A 170 -20.26 -22.83 -10.08
C ASP A 170 -21.22 -21.63 -9.92
N ASN A 171 -20.75 -20.40 -10.10
CA ASN A 171 -21.54 -19.19 -9.85
C ASN A 171 -21.84 -18.39 -11.12
N ASP A 172 -23.03 -17.80 -11.21
CA ASP A 172 -23.38 -16.90 -12.30
C ASP A 172 -22.81 -15.49 -12.13
N TYR A 173 -22.50 -14.86 -13.27
CA TYR A 173 -22.16 -13.44 -13.31
C TYR A 173 -23.40 -12.56 -13.25
N ARG A 174 -23.31 -11.47 -12.51
CA ARG A 174 -24.28 -10.38 -12.51
C ARG A 174 -23.61 -9.13 -13.05
N LEU A 175 -24.27 -8.49 -14.02
CA LEU A 175 -23.84 -7.18 -14.49
C LEU A 175 -24.25 -6.14 -13.46
N ARG A 176 -23.28 -5.40 -12.91
CA ARG A 176 -23.53 -4.38 -11.89
C ARG A 176 -22.66 -3.17 -12.17
N ASP A 177 -23.24 -1.99 -12.02
CA ASP A 177 -22.47 -0.75 -12.02
C ASP A 177 -21.68 -0.67 -10.71
N THR A 178 -20.35 -0.65 -10.82
CA THR A 178 -19.43 -0.58 -9.68
C THR A 178 -19.06 0.86 -9.31
N GLY A 179 -19.65 1.83 -9.99
CA GLY A 179 -19.18 3.20 -9.97
C GLY A 179 -17.86 3.42 -10.74
N GLN A 180 -17.51 2.48 -11.61
CA GLN A 180 -16.45 2.58 -12.62
C GLN A 180 -16.96 2.01 -13.97
N GLY A 181 -18.28 2.04 -14.17
CA GLY A 181 -18.97 1.41 -15.29
C GLY A 181 -19.58 0.04 -14.96
N LEU A 182 -20.30 -0.54 -15.93
CA LEU A 182 -20.90 -1.86 -15.82
C LEU A 182 -19.82 -2.93 -15.85
N GLN A 183 -19.68 -3.67 -14.75
CA GLN A 183 -18.72 -4.76 -14.61
C GLN A 183 -19.47 -6.06 -14.32
N ARG A 184 -18.86 -7.18 -14.75
CA ARG A 184 -19.35 -8.52 -14.41
C ARG A 184 -18.83 -8.88 -13.03
N ILE A 185 -19.74 -8.99 -12.08
CA ILE A 185 -19.46 -9.40 -10.72
C ILE A 185 -19.95 -10.84 -10.52
N GLN A 186 -19.14 -11.65 -9.86
CA GLN A 186 -19.47 -13.04 -9.56
C GLN A 186 -19.31 -13.26 -8.06
N SER A 187 -20.30 -13.91 -7.45
CA SER A 187 -20.22 -14.33 -6.05
C SER A 187 -19.08 -15.34 -5.89
N CYS A 188 -18.30 -15.20 -4.83
CA CYS A 188 -17.25 -16.18 -4.51
C CYS A 188 -17.33 -16.62 -3.04
N PRO A 189 -18.36 -17.42 -2.69
CA PRO A 189 -18.68 -17.75 -1.31
C PRO A 189 -17.70 -18.73 -0.67
N THR A 190 -16.99 -19.57 -1.44
CA THR A 190 -16.04 -20.53 -0.87
C THR A 190 -14.70 -19.85 -0.57
N VAL A 191 -14.18 -19.05 -1.51
CA VAL A 191 -12.97 -18.25 -1.32
C VAL A 191 -13.15 -17.23 -0.21
N SER A 192 -14.32 -16.56 -0.15
CA SER A 192 -14.62 -15.58 0.90
C SER A 192 -14.56 -16.20 2.30
N ARG A 193 -15.19 -17.37 2.49
CA ARG A 193 -15.15 -18.10 3.77
C ARG A 193 -13.74 -18.52 4.16
N ALA A 194 -12.95 -19.03 3.21
CA ALA A 194 -11.57 -19.41 3.46
C ALA A 194 -10.72 -18.19 3.89
N MET A 195 -10.89 -17.06 3.21
CA MET A 195 -10.18 -15.82 3.53
C MET A 195 -10.57 -15.25 4.89
N HIS A 196 -11.86 -15.27 5.25
CA HIS A 196 -12.30 -14.87 6.60
C HIS A 196 -11.69 -15.77 7.68
N THR A 197 -11.53 -17.06 7.41
CA THR A 197 -10.87 -17.99 8.33
C THR A 197 -9.38 -17.66 8.50
N ILE A 198 -8.67 -17.37 7.40
CA ILE A 198 -7.25 -16.96 7.43
C ILE A 198 -7.08 -15.65 8.19
N LEU A 199 -7.92 -14.66 7.89
CA LEU A 199 -7.93 -13.36 8.57
C LEU A 199 -8.13 -13.53 10.07
N HIS A 200 -9.12 -14.33 10.48
CA HIS A 200 -9.41 -14.57 11.88
C HIS A 200 -8.24 -15.27 12.60
N LYS A 201 -7.61 -16.27 11.97
CA LYS A 201 -6.39 -16.90 12.50
C LYS A 201 -5.24 -15.91 12.66
N ALA A 202 -5.04 -15.03 11.67
CA ALA A 202 -4.01 -13.99 11.73
C ALA A 202 -4.30 -12.97 12.84
N GLN A 203 -5.55 -12.55 13.00
CA GLN A 203 -6.01 -11.67 14.07
C GLN A 203 -5.76 -12.26 15.46
N GLN A 204 -6.11 -13.54 15.66
CA GLN A 204 -5.85 -14.22 16.93
C GLN A 204 -4.36 -14.32 17.26
N LYS A 205 -3.51 -14.55 16.27
CA LYS A 205 -2.05 -14.62 16.46
C LYS A 205 -1.42 -13.24 16.71
N ALA A 206 -2.00 -12.17 16.17
CA ALA A 206 -1.41 -10.84 16.21
C ALA A 206 -1.54 -10.14 17.57
N GLY A 207 -2.47 -10.56 18.44
CA GLY A 207 -2.75 -9.94 19.75
C GLY A 207 -3.38 -8.54 19.66
N TYR A 208 -2.89 -7.69 18.76
CA TYR A 208 -3.42 -6.40 18.38
C TYR A 208 -3.44 -6.31 16.84
N TRP A 209 -4.60 -5.96 16.26
CA TRP A 209 -4.83 -5.98 14.81
C TRP A 209 -4.88 -4.57 14.24
N VAL A 210 -4.01 -4.28 13.27
CA VAL A 210 -4.08 -3.06 12.45
C VAL A 210 -4.06 -3.46 10.98
N GLY A 211 -5.21 -3.32 10.34
CA GLY A 211 -5.46 -3.69 8.94
C GLY A 211 -6.97 -3.73 8.65
N SER A 212 -7.35 -3.73 7.37
CA SER A 212 -8.77 -3.87 7.01
C SER A 212 -9.32 -5.21 7.51
N SER A 213 -10.32 -5.15 8.40
CA SER A 213 -11.09 -6.34 8.82
C SER A 213 -12.11 -6.79 7.77
N VAL A 214 -12.22 -6.04 6.67
CA VAL A 214 -13.16 -6.30 5.58
C VAL A 214 -12.41 -6.95 4.43
N ILE A 215 -12.90 -8.11 3.99
CA ILE A 215 -12.44 -8.81 2.81
C ILE A 215 -13.40 -8.47 1.67
N HIS A 216 -12.87 -7.79 0.66
CA HIS A 216 -13.61 -7.49 -0.56
C HIS A 216 -13.48 -8.65 -1.53
N LEU A 217 -14.62 -9.28 -1.86
CA LEU A 217 -14.68 -10.43 -2.76
C LEU A 217 -16.09 -10.58 -3.35
N GLY A 218 -16.19 -10.70 -4.68
CA GLY A 218 -17.47 -10.73 -5.37
C GLY A 218 -18.27 -9.43 -5.20
N ASP A 219 -17.58 -8.31 -5.07
CA ASP A 219 -18.16 -6.99 -4.81
C ASP A 219 -17.62 -5.92 -5.77
N ILE A 220 -17.95 -4.66 -5.49
CA ILE A 220 -17.56 -3.52 -6.34
C ILE A 220 -16.04 -3.27 -6.37
N ASN A 221 -15.30 -3.77 -5.38
CA ASN A 221 -13.85 -3.56 -5.27
C ASN A 221 -13.07 -4.76 -5.82
N VAL A 222 -13.59 -5.98 -5.66
CA VAL A 222 -12.99 -7.21 -6.20
C VAL A 222 -14.11 -8.03 -6.84
N PRO A 223 -14.25 -7.99 -8.18
CA PRO A 223 -15.48 -8.44 -8.84
C PRO A 223 -15.64 -9.96 -8.92
N ASN A 224 -14.56 -10.74 -8.83
CA ASN A 224 -14.61 -12.21 -8.86
C ASN A 224 -13.35 -12.82 -8.22
N ALA A 225 -13.36 -14.15 -8.05
CA ALA A 225 -12.27 -14.88 -7.42
C ALA A 225 -10.95 -14.83 -8.22
N PHE A 226 -11.02 -14.70 -9.54
CA PHE A 226 -9.83 -14.57 -10.38
C PHE A 226 -9.08 -13.25 -10.13
N MET A 227 -9.80 -12.12 -10.09
CA MET A 227 -9.24 -10.81 -9.76
C MET A 227 -8.69 -10.77 -8.33
N PHE A 228 -9.32 -11.52 -7.41
CA PHE A 228 -8.80 -11.71 -6.08
C PHE A 228 -7.44 -12.42 -6.11
N ILE A 229 -7.32 -13.61 -6.71
CA ILE A 229 -6.05 -14.33 -6.80
C ILE A 229 -4.96 -13.47 -7.44
N ASP A 230 -5.25 -12.84 -8.58
CA ASP A 230 -4.23 -12.09 -9.32
C ASP A 230 -3.65 -10.95 -8.46
N LYS A 231 -4.50 -10.26 -7.69
CA LYS A 231 -4.07 -9.23 -6.73
C LYS A 231 -3.02 -9.74 -5.76
N TYR A 232 -3.20 -10.94 -5.20
CA TYR A 232 -2.26 -11.48 -4.21
C TYR A 232 -1.03 -12.13 -4.85
N ASN A 233 -1.15 -12.66 -6.08
CA ASN A 233 -0.02 -13.19 -6.85
C ASN A 233 0.95 -12.10 -7.34
N GLN A 234 0.48 -10.86 -7.55
CA GLN A 234 1.33 -9.75 -7.97
C GLN A 234 2.47 -9.47 -6.99
N VAL A 235 2.26 -9.67 -5.69
CA VAL A 235 3.28 -9.44 -4.65
C VAL A 235 4.49 -10.37 -4.84
N ALA A 236 4.24 -11.66 -5.08
CA ALA A 236 5.32 -12.61 -5.34
C ALA A 236 6.10 -12.26 -6.62
N ARG A 237 5.42 -11.76 -7.66
CA ARG A 237 6.08 -11.32 -8.90
C ARG A 237 7.02 -10.13 -8.67
N ILE A 238 6.69 -9.22 -7.76
CA ILE A 238 7.52 -8.06 -7.42
C ILE A 238 8.71 -8.48 -6.54
N LEU A 239 8.46 -9.33 -5.53
CA LEU A 239 9.48 -9.66 -4.52
C LEU A 239 10.45 -10.76 -4.98
N ASN A 240 10.00 -11.75 -5.76
CA ASN A 240 10.84 -12.88 -6.14
C ASN A 240 12.16 -12.48 -6.84
N PRO A 241 12.19 -11.55 -7.82
CA PRO A 241 13.44 -11.13 -8.44
C PRO A 241 14.45 -10.54 -7.45
N ILE A 242 13.97 -9.79 -6.45
CA ILE A 242 14.82 -9.21 -5.41
C ILE A 242 15.34 -10.30 -4.48
N VAL A 243 14.48 -11.21 -4.02
CA VAL A 243 14.88 -12.35 -3.18
C VAL A 243 15.94 -13.20 -3.88
N LEU A 244 15.71 -13.57 -5.15
CA LEU A 244 16.65 -14.33 -5.95
C LEU A 244 17.98 -13.60 -6.14
N THR A 245 17.94 -12.28 -6.36
CA THR A 245 19.15 -11.45 -6.46
C THR A 245 19.93 -11.51 -5.16
N LEU A 246 19.27 -11.30 -4.02
CA LEU A 246 19.92 -11.32 -2.71
C LEU A 246 20.53 -12.68 -2.39
N GLU A 247 19.82 -13.77 -2.69
CA GLU A 247 20.33 -15.15 -2.51
C GLU A 247 21.56 -15.40 -3.39
N LYS A 248 21.53 -14.99 -4.66
CA LYS A 248 22.62 -15.23 -5.61
C LYS A 248 23.89 -14.44 -5.32
N ILE A 249 23.80 -13.32 -4.59
CA ILE A 249 24.98 -12.56 -4.17
C ILE A 249 25.95 -13.44 -3.35
N ASP A 250 25.43 -14.31 -2.48
CA ASP A 250 26.30 -15.20 -1.67
C ASP A 250 27.00 -16.25 -2.55
N ASP A 251 26.35 -16.69 -3.63
CA ASP A 251 26.92 -17.66 -4.56
C ASP A 251 28.04 -17.04 -5.40
N ILE A 252 27.84 -15.85 -5.95
CA ILE A 252 28.85 -15.17 -6.77
C ILE A 252 30.01 -14.63 -5.93
N ALA A 253 29.76 -14.30 -4.66
CA ALA A 253 30.81 -13.85 -3.73
C ALA A 253 31.73 -14.99 -3.27
N LYS A 254 31.54 -16.23 -3.73
CA LYS A 254 32.49 -17.35 -3.57
C LYS A 254 33.71 -17.21 -4.48
N ASP A 255 33.58 -16.50 -5.60
CA ASP A 255 34.70 -16.15 -6.46
C ASP A 255 35.56 -15.07 -5.78
N GLU A 256 36.87 -15.30 -5.63
CA GLU A 256 37.76 -14.40 -4.91
C GLU A 256 37.86 -13.01 -5.54
N GLY A 257 37.78 -12.93 -6.88
CA GLY A 257 37.83 -11.66 -7.60
C GLY A 257 36.57 -10.83 -7.39
N ILE A 258 35.40 -11.45 -7.49
CA ILE A 258 34.11 -10.80 -7.23
C ILE A 258 33.99 -10.42 -5.75
N HIS A 259 34.44 -11.29 -4.84
CA HIS A 259 34.44 -10.99 -3.41
C HIS A 259 35.31 -9.76 -3.08
N ALA A 260 36.50 -9.68 -3.69
CA ALA A 260 37.39 -8.53 -3.54
C ALA A 260 36.75 -7.24 -4.07
N TYR A 261 36.10 -7.30 -5.25
CA TYR A 261 35.36 -6.17 -5.81
C TYR A 261 34.21 -5.71 -4.90
N ILE A 262 33.40 -6.65 -4.38
CA ILE A 262 32.29 -6.33 -3.48
C ILE A 262 32.81 -5.67 -2.19
N ARG A 263 33.90 -6.18 -1.63
CA ARG A 263 34.52 -5.62 -0.44
C ARG A 263 35.07 -4.21 -0.70
N ASP A 264 35.71 -3.97 -1.83
CA ASP A 264 36.32 -2.68 -2.16
C ASP A 264 35.26 -1.61 -2.49
N SER A 265 34.24 -1.98 -3.27
CA SER A 265 33.21 -1.03 -3.74
C SER A 265 32.07 -0.82 -2.74
N PHE A 266 31.70 -1.85 -1.98
CA PHE A 266 30.50 -1.84 -1.11
C PHE A 266 30.81 -2.20 0.36
N GLY A 267 32.08 -2.46 0.69
CA GLY A 267 32.54 -2.80 2.04
C GLY A 267 32.32 -4.26 2.43
N SER A 268 31.12 -4.82 2.20
CA SER A 268 30.81 -6.23 2.47
C SER A 268 29.60 -6.72 1.68
N VAL A 269 29.46 -8.04 1.57
CA VAL A 269 28.27 -8.70 1.02
C VAL A 269 26.99 -8.27 1.74
N MET A 270 27.05 -8.15 3.08
CA MET A 270 25.92 -7.69 3.89
C MET A 270 25.54 -6.24 3.59
N ASN A 271 26.53 -5.36 3.38
CA ASN A 271 26.26 -3.97 3.01
C ASN A 271 25.66 -3.86 1.60
N LEU A 272 26.16 -4.64 0.64
CA LEU A 272 25.58 -4.70 -0.71
C LEU A 272 24.11 -5.12 -0.68
N ARG A 273 23.76 -6.17 0.10
CA ARG A 273 22.37 -6.59 0.31
C ARG A 273 21.51 -5.48 0.89
N LYS A 274 22.01 -4.78 1.92
CA LYS A 274 21.32 -3.65 2.53
C LYS A 274 21.13 -2.50 1.55
N MET A 275 22.11 -2.21 0.70
CA MET A 275 22.00 -1.17 -0.33
C MET A 275 20.91 -1.52 -1.35
N ILE A 276 20.91 -2.75 -1.89
CA ILE A 276 19.88 -3.21 -2.83
C ILE A 276 18.48 -3.12 -2.21
N LEU A 277 18.33 -3.57 -0.96
CA LEU A 277 17.05 -3.47 -0.25
C LEU A 277 16.67 -2.00 0.01
N CYS A 278 17.63 -1.17 0.39
CA CYS A 278 17.39 0.26 0.64
C CYS A 278 16.95 0.98 -0.63
N ASP A 279 17.59 0.70 -1.76
CA ASP A 279 17.23 1.26 -3.06
C ASP A 279 15.88 0.71 -3.54
N PHE A 280 15.61 -0.60 -3.35
CA PHE A 280 14.30 -1.17 -3.63
C PHE A 280 13.20 -0.46 -2.81
N PHE A 281 13.36 -0.29 -1.51
CA PHE A 281 12.35 0.40 -0.70
C PHE A 281 12.27 1.91 -0.95
N ARG A 282 13.33 2.55 -1.47
CA ARG A 282 13.32 3.97 -1.84
C ARG A 282 12.71 4.22 -3.22
N MET A 283 12.98 3.34 -4.18
CA MET A 283 12.77 3.59 -5.60
C MET A 283 11.77 2.62 -6.24
N ALA A 284 11.57 1.40 -5.74
CA ALA A 284 10.67 0.43 -6.39
C ALA A 284 9.19 0.86 -6.35
N PHE A 285 8.86 1.87 -5.56
CA PHE A 285 7.54 2.45 -5.39
C PHE A 285 7.56 3.97 -5.62
N ASP A 286 8.48 4.47 -6.44
CA ASP A 286 8.59 5.91 -6.75
C ASP A 286 7.86 6.32 -8.05
N GLY A 287 7.44 5.35 -8.85
CA GLY A 287 6.64 5.58 -10.06
C GLY A 287 7.45 5.73 -11.35
N SER A 288 8.77 5.54 -11.32
CA SER A 288 9.66 5.58 -12.50
C SER A 288 9.57 4.35 -13.42
#